data_AF-A0A8S3RMP5-F1
#
_entry.id   AF-A0A8S3RMP5-F1
#
_cell.length_a   1.000
_cell.length_b   1.000
_cell.length_c   1.000
_cell.angle_alpha   90.00
_cell.angle_beta   90.00
_cell.angle_gamma   90.00
#
_symmetry.space_group_name_H-M   'P 1'
#
loop_
_entity.id
_entity.type
_entity.pdbx_description
1 polymer ?
#
loop_
_entity_poly.entity_id
_entity_poly.type
_entity_poly.pdbx_seq_one_letter_code
_entity_poly.pdbx_strand_id
1 'polypeptide(L)'
;MGDMNARTGKCPDFITGDSCQINNFDAKNLIPNYYEVDTEISRNNQDNVTNVQGKSLLELCIASRLRILNGRFIGDSLGYYTYMSINGYSAVDYALISESLLSSVKYFKTDDFTYLSDHVQIQLTLNCNIKQTFDLKSHIEKKWKYLKRYKWTENSHNLLLKALMSEHIKNDIMKFELNEYQENQKGVDGATENLTNIFENISDITCKITKRIKSKKKI
;
A
#
# COMPACT_ATOMS: atom_id res chain seq x y z
N MET A 1 -2.80 -3.99 4.51
CA MET A 1 -1.60 -3.13 4.52
C MET A 1 -1.89 -1.94 3.63
N GLY A 2 -1.48 -0.73 4.00
CA GLY A 2 -1.66 0.44 3.14
C GLY A 2 -1.61 1.76 3.89
N ASP A 3 -1.77 2.84 3.13
CA ASP A 3 -1.88 4.21 3.66
C ASP A 3 -3.25 4.40 4.32
N MET A 4 -3.23 4.70 5.62
CA MET A 4 -4.43 4.95 6.42
C MET A 4 -4.60 6.44 6.73
N ASN A 5 -3.63 7.30 6.35
CA ASN A 5 -3.55 8.71 6.76
C ASN A 5 -3.72 8.91 8.28
N ALA A 6 -3.34 7.89 9.04
CA ALA A 6 -3.58 7.77 10.47
C ALA A 6 -2.27 7.92 11.22
N ARG A 7 -2.17 8.89 12.13
CA ARG A 7 -1.03 9.02 13.03
C ARG A 7 -1.45 8.45 14.36
N THR A 8 -0.87 7.34 14.77
CA THR A 8 -1.30 6.58 15.96
C THR A 8 -0.50 6.89 17.21
N GLY A 9 0.57 7.70 17.09
CA GLY A 9 1.50 7.96 18.18
C GLY A 9 2.06 6.66 18.77
N LYS A 10 2.29 6.69 20.08
CA LYS A 10 2.62 5.50 20.89
C LYS A 10 1.40 4.88 21.57
N CYS A 11 0.18 5.24 21.14
CA CYS A 11 -1.03 4.72 21.75
C CYS A 11 -1.17 3.21 21.49
N PRO A 12 -1.66 2.44 22.48
CA PRO A 12 -1.84 1.00 22.36
C PRO A 12 -2.98 0.65 21.40
N ASP A 13 -2.79 -0.42 20.66
CA ASP A 13 -3.72 -1.10 19.76
C ASP A 13 -4.29 -2.38 20.40
N PHE A 14 -4.35 -2.39 21.73
CA PHE A 14 -4.84 -3.49 22.58
C PHE A 14 -5.49 -2.93 23.85
N ILE A 15 -6.30 -3.75 24.52
CA ILE A 15 -6.94 -3.42 25.79
C ILE A 15 -5.88 -3.41 26.90
N THR A 16 -5.64 -2.23 27.49
CA THR A 16 -4.66 -2.09 28.58
C THR A 16 -5.22 -2.60 29.90
N GLY A 17 -4.47 -3.46 30.60
CA GLY A 17 -4.86 -3.98 31.91
C GLY A 17 -5.90 -5.09 31.87
N ASP A 18 -6.11 -5.71 30.71
CA ASP A 18 -7.10 -6.78 30.53
C ASP A 18 -6.76 -7.99 31.41
N SER A 19 -5.48 -8.41 31.36
CA SER A 19 -4.97 -9.53 32.17
C SER A 19 -5.07 -9.31 33.69
N CYS A 20 -4.96 -8.06 34.15
CA CYS A 20 -5.02 -7.71 35.56
C CYS A 20 -6.42 -7.91 36.17
N GLN A 21 -7.48 -7.78 35.37
CA GLN A 21 -8.86 -7.93 35.85
C GLN A 21 -9.17 -9.39 36.24
N ILE A 22 -8.53 -10.36 35.59
CA ILE A 22 -8.83 -11.79 35.74
C ILE A 22 -8.14 -12.41 36.97
N ASN A 23 -7.11 -11.76 37.52
CA ASN A 23 -6.44 -12.25 38.73
C ASN A 23 -7.24 -11.97 40.01
N ASN A 24 -8.30 -11.16 39.95
CA ASN A 24 -9.26 -11.01 41.05
C ASN A 24 -10.28 -12.16 41.02
N PHE A 25 -10.33 -12.94 42.11
CA PHE A 25 -11.20 -14.10 42.26
C PHE A 25 -12.69 -13.77 42.02
N ASP A 26 -13.12 -12.56 42.39
CA ASP A 26 -14.49 -12.09 42.18
C ASP A 26 -14.79 -11.73 40.71
N ALA A 27 -13.79 -11.25 39.96
CA ALA A 27 -13.95 -10.86 38.57
C ALA A 27 -13.99 -12.06 37.62
N LYS A 28 -13.29 -13.16 37.93
CA LYS A 28 -13.34 -14.40 37.14
C LYS A 28 -14.74 -14.98 36.99
N ASN A 29 -15.61 -14.80 37.99
CA ASN A 29 -16.98 -15.29 37.97
C ASN A 29 -17.97 -14.34 37.26
N LEU A 30 -17.54 -13.11 36.95
CA LEU A 30 -18.37 -12.08 36.29
C LEU A 30 -18.14 -12.01 34.77
N ILE A 31 -17.07 -12.63 34.27
CA ILE A 31 -16.69 -12.59 32.86
C ILE A 31 -17.25 -13.83 32.14
N PRO A 32 -17.86 -13.69 30.95
CA PRO A 32 -18.34 -14.84 30.19
C PRO A 32 -17.21 -15.81 29.81
N ASN A 33 -17.48 -17.11 29.82
CA ASN A 33 -16.49 -18.16 29.50
C ASN A 33 -15.91 -18.08 28.07
N TYR A 34 -16.53 -17.31 27.17
CA TYR A 34 -16.06 -17.09 25.80
C TYR A 34 -15.21 -15.82 25.65
N TYR A 35 -14.96 -15.09 26.75
CA TYR A 35 -14.09 -13.92 26.72
C TYR A 35 -12.63 -14.35 26.60
N GLU A 36 -11.97 -13.89 25.54
CA GLU A 36 -10.54 -14.09 25.36
C GLU A 36 -9.79 -12.84 25.83
N VAL A 37 -8.81 -13.03 26.71
CA VAL A 37 -7.96 -11.93 27.21
C VAL A 37 -7.11 -11.38 26.07
N ASP A 38 -7.01 -10.06 25.97
CA ASP A 38 -6.19 -9.39 24.98
C ASP A 38 -4.69 -9.46 25.36
N THR A 39 -3.81 -9.76 24.39
CA THR A 39 -2.36 -9.83 24.65
C THR A 39 -1.72 -8.45 24.55
N GLU A 40 -1.16 -7.99 25.68
CA GLU A 40 -0.45 -6.71 25.81
C GLU A 40 0.96 -6.76 25.23
N ILE A 41 1.07 -6.64 23.91
CA ILE A 41 2.36 -6.53 23.23
C ILE A 41 2.53 -5.06 22.83
N SER A 42 3.53 -4.37 23.36
CA SER A 42 3.83 -2.98 22.95
C SER A 42 4.53 -2.92 21.59
N ARG A 43 4.40 -1.77 20.91
CA ARG A 43 5.13 -1.44 19.68
C ARG A 43 5.90 -0.14 19.87
N ASN A 44 6.99 0.02 19.14
CA ASN A 44 7.67 1.29 19.02
C ASN A 44 7.05 2.14 17.90
N ASN A 45 7.21 3.46 18.00
CA ASN A 45 6.84 4.38 16.93
C ASN A 45 7.69 5.64 17.07
N GLN A 46 8.33 6.05 15.97
CA GLN A 46 9.04 7.33 15.91
C GLN A 46 8.05 8.50 15.80
N ASP A 47 6.89 8.28 15.19
CA ASP A 47 5.82 9.26 15.15
C ASP A 47 5.09 9.29 16.50
N ASN A 48 5.22 10.41 17.21
CA ASN A 48 4.62 10.61 18.54
C ASN A 48 3.26 11.31 18.47
N VAL A 49 2.82 11.73 17.29
CA VAL A 49 1.57 12.48 17.13
C VAL A 49 0.42 11.51 16.92
N THR A 50 -0.73 11.84 17.53
CA THR A 50 -1.99 11.12 17.29
C THR A 50 -3.02 12.04 16.65
N ASN A 51 -3.60 11.66 15.52
CA ASN A 51 -4.70 12.38 14.88
C ASN A 51 -6.05 11.64 15.03
N VAL A 52 -7.13 12.22 14.52
CA VAL A 52 -8.49 11.65 14.61
C VAL A 52 -8.55 10.28 13.93
N GLN A 53 -7.98 10.17 12.73
CA GLN A 53 -7.88 8.93 11.97
C GLN A 53 -7.08 7.86 12.72
N GLY A 54 -6.02 8.27 13.43
CA GLY A 54 -5.23 7.44 14.32
C GLY A 54 -6.04 6.85 15.45
N LYS A 55 -6.88 7.66 16.10
CA LYS A 55 -7.79 7.16 17.17
C LYS A 55 -8.77 6.14 16.61
N SER A 56 -9.41 6.43 15.47
CA SER A 56 -10.33 5.49 14.83
C SER A 56 -9.63 4.19 14.39
N LEU A 57 -8.39 4.28 13.90
CA LEU A 57 -7.60 3.10 13.56
C LEU A 57 -7.28 2.24 14.79
N LEU A 58 -6.93 2.87 15.91
CA LEU A 58 -6.67 2.16 17.18
C LEU A 58 -7.94 1.51 17.73
N GLU A 59 -9.07 2.22 17.69
CA GLU A 59 -10.38 1.67 18.07
C GLU A 59 -10.75 0.46 17.20
N LEU A 60 -10.55 0.54 15.89
CA LEU A 60 -10.72 -0.60 14.98
C LEU A 60 -9.83 -1.78 15.37
N CYS A 61 -8.55 -1.50 15.69
CA CYS A 61 -7.60 -2.54 16.09
C CYS A 61 -8.04 -3.23 17.38
N ILE A 62 -8.43 -2.47 18.40
CA ILE A 62 -8.90 -3.00 19.68
C ILE A 62 -10.19 -3.80 19.49
N ALA A 63 -11.19 -3.23 18.81
CA ALA A 63 -12.49 -3.86 18.62
C ALA A 63 -12.42 -5.15 17.77
N SER A 64 -11.47 -5.23 16.84
CA SER A 64 -11.32 -6.37 15.91
C SER A 64 -10.15 -7.29 16.25
N ARG A 65 -9.48 -7.08 17.40
CA ARG A 65 -8.25 -7.78 17.80
C ARG A 65 -7.18 -7.80 16.71
N LEU A 66 -7.05 -6.68 16.00
CA LEU A 66 -5.95 -6.47 15.06
C LEU A 66 -4.78 -5.81 15.78
N ARG A 67 -3.58 -6.07 15.26
CA ARG A 67 -2.33 -5.52 15.76
C ARG A 67 -1.56 -4.84 14.64
N ILE A 68 -1.05 -3.66 14.95
CA ILE A 68 -0.20 -2.86 14.07
C ILE A 68 1.21 -3.46 14.09
N LEU A 69 1.70 -3.99 12.97
CA LEU A 69 3.03 -4.60 12.88
C LEU A 69 4.18 -3.60 12.99
N ASN A 70 3.96 -2.35 12.55
CA ASN A 70 4.98 -1.31 12.60
C ASN A 70 5.48 -1.13 14.04
N GLY A 71 6.80 -1.17 14.23
CA GLY A 71 7.41 -1.07 15.55
C GLY A 71 7.47 -2.35 16.38
N ARG A 72 6.99 -3.49 15.88
CA ARG A 72 6.92 -4.75 16.67
C ARG A 72 7.97 -5.78 16.30
N PHE A 73 8.39 -5.82 15.04
CA PHE A 73 9.20 -6.91 14.49
C PHE A 73 10.60 -6.44 14.12
N ILE A 74 11.52 -7.42 14.07
CA ILE A 74 12.88 -7.23 13.56
C ILE A 74 12.76 -6.73 12.11
N GLY A 75 13.45 -5.62 11.82
CA GLY A 75 13.36 -4.90 10.54
C GLY A 75 12.63 -3.56 10.63
N ASP A 76 11.79 -3.36 11.65
CA ASP A 76 11.12 -2.09 11.94
C ASP A 76 10.97 -1.89 13.46
N SER A 77 11.89 -2.40 14.27
CA SER A 77 11.74 -2.43 15.72
C SER A 77 11.72 -1.05 16.37
N LEU A 78 12.09 0.02 15.66
CA LEU A 78 11.97 1.40 16.14
C LEU A 78 10.65 2.07 15.71
N GLY A 79 9.89 1.46 14.80
CA GLY A 79 8.67 2.00 14.21
C GLY A 79 8.98 3.21 13.33
N TYR A 80 9.64 2.98 12.20
CA TYR A 80 10.14 4.05 11.34
C TYR A 80 9.00 4.81 10.65
N TYR A 81 9.29 6.06 10.28
CA TYR A 81 8.39 6.83 9.43
C TYR A 81 8.19 6.16 8.08
N THR A 82 6.97 6.24 7.56
CA THR A 82 6.61 5.69 6.25
C THR A 82 6.32 6.77 5.22
N TYR A 83 6.20 8.03 5.66
CA TYR A 83 5.91 9.18 4.82
C TYR A 83 6.81 10.37 5.17
N MET A 84 7.23 11.10 4.13
CA MET A 84 8.02 12.34 4.24
C MET A 84 7.47 13.38 3.28
N SER A 85 7.21 14.57 3.81
CA SER A 85 6.87 15.77 3.05
C SER A 85 7.73 16.96 3.46
N ILE A 86 7.54 18.10 2.79
CA ILE A 86 8.18 19.36 3.20
C ILE A 86 7.76 19.79 4.62
N ASN A 87 6.60 19.32 5.09
CA ASN A 87 6.05 19.62 6.41
C ASN A 87 6.50 18.64 7.49
N GLY A 88 7.38 17.68 7.15
CA GLY A 88 7.94 16.70 8.08
C GLY A 88 7.56 15.26 7.76
N TYR A 89 7.67 14.41 8.78
CA TYR A 89 7.60 12.96 8.67
C TYR A 89 6.41 12.41 9.46
N SER A 90 5.83 11.30 8.99
CA SER A 90 4.78 10.59 9.71
C SER A 90 4.80 9.09 9.41
N ALA A 91 4.28 8.32 10.37
CA ALA A 91 3.95 6.91 10.16
C ALA A 91 2.47 6.84 9.83
N VAL A 92 2.14 6.57 8.57
CA VAL A 92 0.75 6.54 8.05
C VAL A 92 0.42 5.29 7.25
N ASP A 93 1.46 4.55 6.82
CA ASP A 93 1.33 3.26 6.15
C ASP A 93 1.50 2.13 7.16
N TYR A 94 0.45 1.34 7.33
CA TYR A 94 0.43 0.27 8.33
C TYR A 94 0.20 -1.10 7.72
N ALA A 95 0.79 -2.08 8.38
CA ALA A 95 0.38 -3.47 8.25
C ALA A 95 -0.36 -3.89 9.50
N LEU A 96 -1.60 -4.33 9.32
CA LEU A 96 -2.44 -4.86 10.39
C LEU A 96 -2.54 -6.37 10.22
N ILE A 97 -2.52 -7.09 11.34
CA ILE A 97 -2.72 -8.53 11.37
C ILE A 97 -3.66 -8.90 12.51
N SER A 98 -4.42 -10.00 12.40
CA SER A 98 -5.11 -10.54 13.57
C SER A 98 -4.08 -10.99 14.61
N GLU A 99 -4.41 -10.77 15.88
CA GLU A 99 -3.57 -11.19 17.01
C GLU A 99 -3.18 -12.68 16.91
N SER A 100 -4.13 -13.54 16.52
CA SER A 100 -3.92 -14.98 16.33
C SER A 100 -2.89 -15.35 15.27
N LEU A 101 -2.59 -14.45 14.33
CA LEU A 101 -1.63 -14.68 13.25
C LEU A 101 -0.29 -13.98 13.49
N LEU A 102 -0.09 -13.29 14.62
CA LEU A 102 1.18 -12.66 14.97
C LEU A 102 2.34 -13.66 14.96
N SER A 103 2.12 -14.87 15.43
CA SER A 103 3.13 -15.95 15.46
C SER A 103 3.57 -16.41 14.06
N SER A 104 2.75 -16.16 13.05
CA SER A 104 3.06 -16.46 11.65
C SER A 104 3.91 -15.37 10.99
N VAL A 105 4.12 -14.22 11.63
CA VAL A 105 4.95 -13.15 11.09
C VAL A 105 6.42 -13.51 11.27
N LYS A 106 7.10 -13.75 10.15
CA LYS A 106 8.53 -14.05 10.14
C LYS A 106 9.38 -12.78 10.19
N TYR A 107 8.94 -11.75 9.45
CA TYR A 107 9.71 -10.53 9.27
C TYR A 107 8.80 -9.38 8.84
N PHE A 108 9.06 -8.18 9.34
CA PHE A 108 8.42 -6.96 8.87
C PHE A 108 9.43 -5.82 8.87
N LYS A 109 9.49 -5.06 7.78
CA LYS A 109 10.38 -3.90 7.67
C LYS A 109 9.76 -2.75 6.91
N THR A 110 10.29 -1.57 7.20
CA THR A 110 10.15 -0.36 6.41
C THR A 110 11.45 -0.16 5.64
N ASP A 111 11.38 0.09 4.33
CA ASP A 111 12.59 0.36 3.52
C ASP A 111 13.15 1.77 3.79
N ASP A 112 14.18 2.17 3.05
CA ASP A 112 14.71 3.54 3.11
C ASP A 112 13.88 4.48 2.22
N PHE A 113 13.82 5.76 2.62
CA PHE A 113 13.28 6.81 1.76
C PHE A 113 14.03 6.90 0.43
N THR A 114 13.29 7.09 -0.65
CA THR A 114 13.86 7.29 -1.99
C THR A 114 13.30 8.54 -2.62
N TYR A 115 13.97 9.07 -3.63
CA TYR A 115 13.47 10.22 -4.40
C TYR A 115 12.28 9.87 -5.32
N LEU A 116 11.83 8.61 -5.33
CA LEU A 116 10.79 8.13 -6.23
C LEU A 116 9.37 8.31 -5.67
N SER A 117 9.25 8.42 -4.35
CA SER A 117 7.99 8.62 -3.64
C SER A 117 8.25 9.29 -2.31
N ASP A 118 7.27 10.06 -1.87
CA ASP A 118 7.12 10.57 -0.51
C ASP A 118 6.75 9.48 0.50
N HIS A 119 6.26 8.33 0.03
CA HIS A 119 6.04 7.13 0.84
C HIS A 119 7.20 6.12 0.73
N VAL A 120 7.30 5.28 1.76
CA VAL A 120 8.25 4.18 1.86
C VAL A 120 7.52 2.86 1.74
N GLN A 121 8.17 1.90 1.07
CA GLN A 121 7.65 0.55 0.99
C GLN A 121 7.73 -0.14 2.36
N ILE A 122 6.59 -0.71 2.79
CA ILE A 122 6.53 -1.67 3.89
C ILE A 122 6.50 -3.10 3.35
N GLN A 123 7.23 -4.01 3.99
CA GLN A 123 7.34 -5.40 3.57
C GLN A 123 6.98 -6.33 4.72
N LEU A 124 6.12 -7.32 4.44
CA LEU A 124 5.70 -8.35 5.38
C LEU A 124 6.05 -9.73 4.81
N THR A 125 6.72 -10.55 5.62
CA THR A 125 6.94 -11.97 5.33
C THR A 125 6.18 -12.81 6.34
N LEU A 126 5.28 -13.66 5.84
CA LEU A 126 4.52 -14.61 6.65
C LEU A 126 5.05 -16.02 6.43
N ASN A 127 5.06 -16.81 7.49
CA ASN A 127 5.20 -18.25 7.43
C ASN A 127 3.80 -18.86 7.28
N CYS A 128 3.49 -19.36 6.10
CA CYS A 128 2.19 -19.95 5.80
C CYS A 128 2.35 -21.38 5.33
N ASN A 129 1.63 -22.32 5.95
CA ASN A 129 1.56 -23.71 5.48
C ASN A 129 0.47 -23.84 4.41
N ILE A 130 0.70 -23.26 3.24
CA ILE A 130 -0.24 -23.29 2.11
C ILE A 130 0.12 -24.47 1.23
N LYS A 131 -0.82 -25.41 1.06
CA LYS A 131 -0.72 -26.41 -0.01
C LYS A 131 -0.81 -25.67 -1.33
N GLN A 132 0.32 -25.57 -2.02
CA GLN A 132 0.44 -24.80 -3.25
C GLN A 132 -0.32 -25.53 -4.37
N THR A 133 -1.56 -25.11 -4.64
CA THR A 133 -2.40 -25.70 -5.69
C THR A 133 -2.21 -25.06 -7.07
N PHE A 134 -1.27 -24.13 -7.22
CA PHE A 134 -1.07 -23.38 -8.46
C PHE A 134 0.38 -23.46 -8.96
N ASP A 135 0.52 -23.73 -10.26
CA ASP A 135 1.79 -23.74 -10.97
C ASP A 135 2.34 -22.30 -11.11
N LEU A 136 3.26 -21.95 -10.21
CA LEU A 136 3.91 -20.63 -10.10
C LEU A 136 4.60 -20.14 -11.38
N LYS A 137 4.84 -21.03 -12.35
CA LYS A 137 5.52 -20.67 -13.60
C LYS A 137 4.71 -19.72 -14.48
N SER A 138 3.39 -19.66 -14.34
CA SER A 138 2.54 -18.88 -15.25
C SER A 138 2.45 -17.38 -14.93
N HIS A 139 2.83 -16.92 -13.72
CA HIS A 139 2.53 -15.55 -13.26
C HIS A 139 3.75 -14.68 -12.91
N ILE A 140 4.97 -15.25 -12.90
CA ILE A 140 6.19 -14.50 -12.53
C ILE A 140 6.77 -13.69 -13.71
N GLU A 141 6.30 -13.91 -14.94
CA GLU A 141 6.83 -13.19 -16.12
C GLU A 141 6.16 -11.85 -16.45
N LYS A 142 5.40 -11.23 -15.53
CA LYS A 142 5.16 -9.78 -15.66
C LYS A 142 6.41 -9.04 -15.19
N LYS A 143 7.49 -9.12 -16.00
CA LYS A 143 8.54 -8.09 -16.00
C LYS A 143 7.80 -6.77 -16.06
N TRP A 144 7.93 -5.94 -15.02
CA TRP A 144 7.47 -4.56 -15.05
C TRP A 144 8.02 -3.95 -16.34
N LYS A 145 7.18 -3.78 -17.36
CA LYS A 145 7.57 -3.05 -18.55
C LYS A 145 7.89 -1.65 -18.04
N TYR A 146 9.12 -1.20 -18.27
CA TYR A 146 9.52 0.15 -17.91
C TYR A 146 8.55 1.12 -18.57
N LEU A 147 7.65 1.70 -17.78
CA LEU A 147 6.70 2.69 -18.30
C LEU A 147 7.50 3.92 -18.73
N LYS A 148 7.25 4.38 -19.95
CA LYS A 148 7.82 5.63 -20.45
C LYS A 148 7.36 6.76 -19.52
N ARG A 149 8.29 7.60 -19.08
CA ARG A 149 7.96 8.78 -18.27
C ARG A 149 7.78 9.99 -19.17
N TYR A 150 6.54 10.38 -19.36
CA TYR A 150 6.14 11.54 -20.13
C TYR A 150 6.26 12.81 -19.29
N LYS A 151 6.91 13.84 -19.84
CA LYS A 151 6.96 15.18 -19.25
C LYS A 151 6.16 16.14 -20.12
N TRP A 152 5.13 16.74 -19.53
CA TRP A 152 4.39 17.85 -20.16
C TRP A 152 5.28 19.09 -20.25
N THR A 153 5.27 19.75 -21.40
CA THR A 153 6.06 20.94 -21.71
C THR A 153 5.16 22.07 -22.18
N GLU A 154 5.68 23.29 -22.29
CA GLU A 154 4.91 24.45 -22.76
C GLU A 154 4.27 24.22 -24.15
N ASN A 155 4.94 23.48 -25.05
CA ASN A 155 4.40 23.18 -26.37
C ASN A 155 3.48 21.95 -26.40
N SER A 156 3.39 21.17 -25.32
CA SER A 156 2.62 19.92 -25.29
C SER A 156 1.13 20.15 -25.55
N HIS A 157 0.59 21.29 -25.15
CA HIS A 157 -0.80 21.66 -25.43
C HIS A 157 -1.08 21.78 -26.94
N ASN A 158 -0.24 22.53 -27.67
CA ASN A 158 -0.41 22.68 -29.12
C ASN A 158 -0.21 21.36 -29.87
N LEU A 159 0.74 20.53 -29.39
CA LEU A 159 0.95 19.20 -29.95
C LEU A 159 -0.24 18.28 -29.69
N LEU A 160 -0.93 18.40 -28.56
CA LEU A 160 -2.14 17.62 -28.27
C LEU A 160 -3.25 17.94 -29.25
N LEU A 161 -3.50 19.23 -29.51
CA LEU A 161 -4.50 19.65 -30.50
C LEU A 161 -4.17 19.07 -31.88
N LYS A 162 -2.89 19.09 -32.29
CA LYS A 162 -2.46 18.48 -33.55
C LYS A 162 -2.60 16.95 -33.56
N ALA A 163 -2.26 16.29 -32.46
CA ALA A 163 -2.36 14.84 -32.32
C ALA A 163 -3.81 14.36 -32.40
N LEU A 164 -4.74 15.04 -31.71
CA LEU A 164 -6.17 14.75 -31.78
C LEU A 164 -6.76 15.01 -33.16
N MET A 165 -6.17 15.92 -33.94
CA MET A 165 -6.58 16.17 -35.32
C MET A 165 -6.00 15.17 -36.32
N SER A 166 -5.00 14.36 -35.92
CA SER A 166 -4.36 13.39 -36.79
C SER A 166 -5.28 12.22 -37.12
N GLU A 167 -5.23 11.78 -38.37
CA GLU A 167 -6.08 10.72 -38.90
C GLU A 167 -5.91 9.40 -38.13
N HIS A 168 -4.67 9.06 -37.75
CA HIS A 168 -4.38 7.86 -36.99
C HIS A 168 -5.08 7.84 -35.62
N ILE A 169 -4.95 8.91 -34.83
CA ILE A 169 -5.55 8.99 -33.49
C ILE A 169 -7.07 9.02 -33.56
N LYS A 170 -7.64 9.75 -34.54
CA LYS A 170 -9.09 9.73 -34.78
C LYS A 170 -9.60 8.33 -35.08
N ASN A 171 -8.90 7.60 -35.94
CA ASN A 171 -9.26 6.22 -36.29
C ASN A 171 -9.14 5.29 -35.09
N ASP A 172 -8.14 5.45 -34.22
CA ASP A 172 -8.01 4.65 -33.00
C ASP A 172 -9.13 4.93 -32.00
N ILE A 173 -9.49 6.21 -31.80
CA ILE A 173 -10.61 6.61 -30.95
C ILE A 173 -11.93 6.07 -31.51
N MET A 174 -12.18 6.23 -32.81
CA MET A 174 -13.39 5.73 -33.46
C MET A 174 -13.50 4.20 -33.37
N LYS A 175 -12.39 3.47 -33.56
CA LYS A 175 -12.35 2.02 -33.35
C LYS A 175 -12.71 1.66 -31.92
N PHE A 176 -12.18 2.38 -30.94
CA PHE A 176 -12.48 2.14 -29.54
C PHE A 176 -13.97 2.37 -29.22
N GLU A 177 -14.57 3.45 -29.73
CA GLU A 177 -15.98 3.79 -29.53
C GLU A 177 -16.94 2.81 -30.19
N LEU A 178 -16.58 2.27 -31.36
CA LEU A 178 -17.40 1.31 -32.09
C LEU A 178 -17.22 -0.14 -31.65
N ASN A 179 -16.22 -0.43 -30.81
CA ASN A 179 -15.92 -1.81 -30.42
C ASN A 179 -16.83 -2.25 -29.26
N GLU A 180 -17.54 -3.36 -29.45
CA GLU A 180 -18.33 -3.98 -28.39
C GLU A 180 -17.45 -4.90 -27.54
N TYR A 181 -17.12 -4.46 -26.33
CA TYR A 181 -16.39 -5.26 -25.36
C TYR A 181 -17.34 -6.18 -24.60
N GLN A 182 -16.92 -7.42 -24.36
CA GLN A 182 -17.71 -8.37 -23.59
C GLN A 182 -17.88 -7.93 -22.12
N GLU A 183 -19.03 -8.22 -21.52
CA GLU A 183 -19.30 -7.95 -20.09
C GLU A 183 -18.64 -8.99 -19.17
N ASN A 184 -17.32 -9.14 -19.30
CA ASN A 184 -16.52 -10.03 -18.48
C ASN A 184 -15.09 -9.47 -18.29
N GLN A 185 -14.28 -10.13 -17.46
CA GLN A 185 -12.90 -9.70 -17.21
C GLN A 185 -12.09 -9.49 -18.49
N LYS A 186 -12.24 -10.36 -19.49
CA LYS A 186 -11.50 -10.25 -20.76
C LYS A 186 -11.91 -9.00 -21.56
N GLY A 187 -13.18 -8.64 -21.55
CA GLY A 187 -13.66 -7.43 -22.18
C GLY A 187 -13.14 -6.17 -21.46
N VAL A 188 -13.15 -6.17 -20.12
CA VAL A 188 -12.57 -5.07 -19.31
C VAL A 188 -11.07 -4.92 -19.58
N ASP A 189 -10.32 -6.02 -19.58
CA ASP A 189 -8.88 -6.02 -19.86
C ASP A 189 -8.60 -5.51 -21.27
N GLY A 190 -9.37 -5.98 -22.26
CA GLY A 190 -9.26 -5.54 -23.66
C GLY A 190 -9.55 -4.05 -23.84
N ALA A 191 -10.64 -3.55 -23.22
CA ALA A 191 -10.97 -2.12 -23.26
C ALA A 191 -9.87 -1.27 -22.63
N THR A 192 -9.37 -1.70 -21.47
CA THR A 192 -8.30 -1.01 -20.76
C THR A 192 -7.01 -0.97 -21.58
N GLU A 193 -6.64 -2.08 -22.22
CA GLU A 193 -5.47 -2.16 -23.10
C GLU A 193 -5.59 -1.23 -24.32
N ASN A 194 -6.75 -1.23 -24.98
CA ASN A 194 -6.99 -0.38 -26.16
C ASN A 194 -6.92 1.11 -25.80
N LEU A 195 -7.59 1.50 -24.71
CA LEU A 195 -7.56 2.87 -24.21
C LEU A 195 -6.15 3.30 -23.79
N THR A 196 -5.41 2.40 -23.13
CA THR A 196 -4.01 2.64 -22.74
C THR A 196 -3.14 2.90 -23.97
N ASN A 197 -3.29 2.09 -25.04
CA ASN A 197 -2.54 2.28 -26.29
C ASN A 197 -2.84 3.63 -26.95
N ILE A 198 -4.10 4.09 -26.93
CA ILE A 198 -4.49 5.42 -27.42
C ILE A 198 -3.76 6.51 -26.62
N PHE A 199 -3.79 6.43 -25.29
CA PHE A 199 -3.09 7.38 -24.44
C PHE A 199 -1.58 7.35 -24.64
N GLU A 200 -0.96 6.19 -24.83
CA GLU A 200 0.47 6.07 -25.12
C GLU A 200 0.82 6.72 -26.46
N ASN A 201 0.05 6.47 -27.52
CA ASN A 201 0.26 7.06 -28.83
C ASN A 201 0.15 8.60 -28.79
N ILE A 202 -0.86 9.14 -28.10
CA ILE A 202 -1.01 10.58 -27.89
C ILE A 202 0.16 11.12 -27.06
N SER A 203 0.56 10.42 -26.00
CA SER A 203 1.64 10.85 -25.11
C SER A 203 3.00 10.87 -25.81
N ASP A 204 3.28 9.91 -26.71
CA ASP A 204 4.50 9.85 -27.51
C ASP A 204 4.62 11.05 -28.47
N ILE A 205 3.51 11.61 -28.95
CA ILE A 205 3.49 12.80 -29.81
C ILE A 205 3.59 14.09 -28.98
N THR A 206 2.90 14.13 -27.83
CA THR A 206 2.67 15.38 -27.10
C THR A 206 3.70 15.67 -26.02
N CYS A 207 4.31 14.62 -25.47
CA CYS A 207 5.14 14.74 -24.28
C CYS A 207 6.60 14.40 -24.58
N LYS A 208 7.50 15.04 -23.84
CA LYS A 208 8.92 14.68 -23.90
C LYS A 208 9.14 13.40 -23.11
N ILE A 209 9.64 12.35 -23.77
CA ILE A 209 10.03 11.11 -23.10
C ILE A 209 11.34 11.37 -22.34
N THR A 210 11.30 11.18 -21.02
CA THR A 210 12.49 11.34 -20.18
C THR A 210 13.14 9.99 -19.92
N LYS A 211 14.44 9.87 -20.23
CA LYS A 211 15.26 8.73 -19.82
C LYS A 211 15.71 8.94 -18.37
N ARG A 212 15.60 7.90 -17.54
CA ARG A 212 16.15 7.94 -16.18
C ARG A 212 17.67 8.05 -16.26
N ILE A 213 18.25 9.14 -15.76
CA ILE A 213 19.70 9.21 -15.50
C ILE A 213 19.96 8.20 -14.39
N LYS A 214 20.73 7.15 -14.67
CA LYS A 214 21.24 6.26 -13.61
C LYS A 214 22.11 7.14 -12.72
N SER A 215 21.70 7.38 -11.47
CA SER A 215 22.61 8.01 -10.51
C SER A 215 23.81 7.07 -10.35
N LYS A 216 25.01 7.59 -10.65
CA LYS A 216 26.24 6.89 -10.29
C LYS A 216 26.24 6.78 -8.77
N LYS A 217 26.20 5.56 -8.24
CA LYS A 217 26.49 5.31 -6.83
C LYS A 217 27.83 5.98 -6.52
N LYS A 218 27.82 7.04 -5.70
CA LYS A 218 29.05 7.46 -5.02
C LYS A 218 29.34 6.35 -4.01
N ILE A 219 30.44 5.65 -4.27
CA ILE A 219 31.09 4.72 -3.33
C ILE A 219 31.65 5.56 -2.18
#